data_AF-A0A1S2F5Q2-F1
#
_entry.id   AF-A0A1S2F5Q2-F1
#
_cell.length_a   1.000
_cell.length_b   1.000
_cell.length_c   1.000
_cell.angle_alpha   90.00
_cell.angle_beta   90.00
_cell.angle_gamma   90.00
#
_symmetry.space_group_name_H-M   'P 1'
#
loop_
_entity.id
_entity.type
_entity.pdbx_description
1 polymer ?
#
loop_
_entity_poly.entity_id
_entity_poly.type
_entity_poly.pdbx_seq_one_letter_code
_entity_poly.pdbx_strand_id
1 'polypeptide(L)'
;MIKYKYKLKWIDRFNIVVLDFSEEKSLEFANMISDPLGSDILLRYEDLKVDIKNYLDVLTGKLPCYERGGNVTFVTSDREYTTIEDIFYDEDEDEVEPICKLETVEFVKIILLWAYENYKYKKEKKVMNTEEAEMVMNWIEQQMVEVKSLESNG
;
A
#
# COMPACT_ATOMS: atom_id res chain seq x y z
N MET A 1 0.86 -6.31 -12.75
CA MET A 1 -0.02 -5.14 -12.95
C MET A 1 -1.01 -5.16 -11.79
N ILE A 2 -1.42 -4.01 -11.27
CA ILE A 2 -2.47 -3.96 -10.23
C ILE A 2 -3.80 -4.32 -10.88
N LYS A 3 -4.61 -5.12 -10.19
CA LYS A 3 -5.95 -5.56 -10.64
C LYS A 3 -6.96 -4.41 -10.66
N TYR A 4 -6.86 -3.52 -9.69
CA TYR A 4 -7.80 -2.42 -9.43
C TYR A 4 -7.50 -1.16 -10.23
N LYS A 5 -8.56 -0.45 -10.61
CA LYS A 5 -8.51 0.83 -11.31
C LYS A 5 -8.10 1.94 -10.34
N TYR A 6 -7.06 2.68 -10.70
CA TYR A 6 -6.60 3.83 -9.93
C TYR A 6 -6.15 4.97 -10.85
N LYS A 7 -6.01 6.16 -10.27
CA LYS A 7 -5.34 7.32 -10.88
C LYS A 7 -4.15 7.75 -10.03
N LEU A 8 -3.11 8.28 -10.67
CA LEU A 8 -2.05 8.97 -9.96
C LEU A 8 -2.47 10.42 -9.73
N LYS A 9 -2.40 10.88 -8.48
CA LYS A 9 -2.56 12.29 -8.10
C LYS A 9 -1.25 12.80 -7.52
N TRP A 10 -0.70 13.83 -8.13
CA TRP A 10 0.50 14.52 -7.64
C TRP A 10 0.08 15.69 -6.77
N ILE A 11 0.64 15.77 -5.56
CA ILE A 11 0.39 16.88 -4.64
C ILE A 11 1.69 17.65 -4.46
N ASP A 12 1.92 18.58 -5.39
CA ASP A 12 3.15 19.38 -5.49
C ASP A 12 3.54 20.07 -4.18
N ARG A 13 2.57 20.56 -3.40
CA ARG A 13 2.83 21.21 -2.10
C ARG A 13 3.57 20.32 -1.11
N PHE A 14 3.33 19.01 -1.15
CA PHE A 14 3.90 18.04 -0.20
C PHE A 14 4.96 17.15 -0.85
N ASN A 15 5.22 17.31 -2.14
CA ASN A 15 6.09 16.44 -2.93
C ASN A 15 5.74 14.94 -2.81
N ILE A 16 4.43 14.62 -2.86
CA ILE A 16 3.93 13.25 -2.75
C ILE A 16 3.08 12.85 -3.96
N VAL A 17 3.01 11.54 -4.19
CA VAL A 17 2.07 10.89 -5.10
C VAL A 17 1.06 10.10 -4.29
N VAL A 18 -0.21 10.26 -4.63
CA VAL A 18 -1.33 9.50 -4.06
C VAL A 18 -1.90 8.62 -5.16
N LEU A 19 -2.14 7.36 -4.84
CA LEU A 19 -2.96 6.47 -5.66
C LEU A 19 -4.42 6.78 -5.32
N ASP A 20 -5.26 7.12 -6.28
CA ASP A 20 -6.67 7.43 -6.08
C ASP A 20 -7.54 6.30 -6.63
N PHE A 21 -8.26 5.61 -5.74
CA PHE A 21 -9.14 4.49 -6.05
C PHE A 21 -10.63 4.87 -6.09
N SER A 22 -10.98 6.17 -6.07
CA SER A 22 -12.39 6.63 -6.07
C SER A 22 -13.24 6.19 -7.28
N GLU A 23 -12.60 5.74 -8.38
CA GLU A 23 -13.31 5.19 -9.55
C GLU A 23 -13.34 3.67 -9.61
N GLU A 24 -12.73 2.98 -8.65
CA GLU A 24 -12.84 1.53 -8.50
C GLU A 24 -14.21 1.19 -7.90
N LYS A 25 -14.92 0.25 -8.53
CA LYS A 25 -16.31 -0.10 -8.18
C LYS A 25 -16.50 -1.58 -7.86
N SER A 26 -15.48 -2.40 -8.08
CA SER A 26 -15.52 -3.83 -7.78
C SER A 26 -15.26 -4.15 -6.30
N LEU A 27 -14.76 -3.18 -5.54
CA LEU A 27 -14.57 -3.27 -4.09
C LEU A 27 -15.44 -2.25 -3.39
N GLU A 28 -16.02 -2.66 -2.27
CA GLU A 28 -16.67 -1.75 -1.33
C GLU A 28 -15.61 -0.85 -0.67
N PHE A 29 -15.93 0.43 -0.49
CA PHE A 29 -15.02 1.42 0.09
C PHE A 29 -13.60 1.46 -0.52
N ALA A 30 -13.47 1.18 -1.83
CA ALA A 30 -12.18 1.08 -2.51
C ALA A 30 -11.28 2.32 -2.34
N ASN A 31 -11.86 3.50 -2.11
CA ASN A 31 -11.11 4.72 -1.81
C ASN A 31 -10.19 4.58 -0.58
N MET A 32 -10.52 3.70 0.38
CA MET A 32 -9.74 3.49 1.60
C MET A 32 -8.41 2.79 1.37
N ILE A 33 -8.19 2.17 0.21
CA ILE A 33 -6.91 1.55 -0.15
C ILE A 33 -5.76 2.56 -0.04
N SER A 34 -6.04 3.83 -0.30
CA SER A 34 -5.08 4.92 -0.24
C SER A 34 -4.75 5.38 1.18
N ASP A 35 -5.68 5.21 2.11
CA ASP A 35 -5.63 5.81 3.44
C ASP A 35 -4.41 5.37 4.25
N PRO A 36 -4.03 4.07 4.34
CA PRO A 36 -2.84 3.67 5.09
C PRO A 36 -1.52 4.17 4.47
N LEU A 37 -1.52 4.57 3.20
CA LEU A 37 -0.30 4.89 2.45
C LEU A 37 0.23 6.28 2.81
N GLY A 38 1.24 6.32 3.66
CA GLY A 38 1.84 7.56 4.17
C GLY A 38 1.35 7.97 5.57
N SER A 39 0.31 7.31 6.10
CA SER A 39 -0.13 7.45 7.50
C SER A 39 0.38 6.29 8.37
N ASP A 40 0.04 5.06 7.98
CA ASP A 40 0.22 3.83 8.75
C ASP A 40 1.37 2.99 8.16
N ILE A 41 1.51 3.03 6.84
CA ILE A 41 2.62 2.48 6.04
C ILE A 41 3.51 3.64 5.60
N LEU A 42 4.73 3.67 6.10
CA LEU A 42 5.61 4.84 5.95
C LEU A 42 6.47 4.74 4.70
N LEU A 43 6.68 5.89 4.05
CA LEU A 43 7.49 5.98 2.82
C LEU A 43 9.01 5.88 3.07
N ARG A 44 9.46 5.86 4.33
CA ARG A 44 10.89 5.76 4.64
C ARG A 44 11.37 4.34 4.34
N TYR A 45 12.45 4.24 3.56
CA TYR A 45 12.97 2.96 3.04
C TYR A 45 13.13 1.85 4.09
N GLU A 46 13.69 2.16 5.26
CA GLU A 46 13.87 1.15 6.30
C GLU A 46 12.56 0.63 6.89
N ASP A 47 11.50 1.45 6.95
CA ASP A 47 10.17 0.98 7.39
C ASP A 47 9.51 0.15 6.29
N LEU A 48 9.56 0.62 5.04
CA LEU A 48 9.06 -0.13 3.88
C LEU A 48 9.65 -1.52 3.79
N LYS A 49 10.95 -1.68 4.03
CA LYS A 49 11.59 -3.01 4.03
C LYS A 49 10.99 -3.93 5.08
N VAL A 50 10.70 -3.40 6.26
CA VAL A 50 10.09 -4.19 7.35
C VAL A 50 8.66 -4.56 6.98
N ASP A 51 7.86 -3.60 6.52
CA ASP A 51 6.47 -3.82 6.13
C ASP A 51 6.40 -4.87 5.00
N ILE A 52 7.15 -4.66 3.90
CA ILE A 52 7.17 -5.59 2.75
C ILE A 52 7.65 -6.99 3.17
N LYS A 53 8.68 -7.10 4.01
CA LYS A 53 9.13 -8.39 4.52
C LYS A 53 8.01 -9.11 5.29
N ASN A 54 7.31 -8.41 6.18
CA ASN A 54 6.23 -9.02 6.97
C ASN A 54 5.08 -9.47 6.08
N TYR A 55 4.69 -8.66 5.07
CA TYR A 55 3.70 -9.08 4.10
C TYR A 55 4.13 -10.30 3.28
N LEU A 56 5.40 -10.39 2.86
CA LEU A 56 5.93 -11.58 2.19
C LEU A 56 5.92 -12.80 3.10
N ASP A 57 6.23 -12.63 4.38
CA ASP A 57 6.15 -13.71 5.37
C ASP A 57 4.68 -14.18 5.55
N VAL A 58 3.69 -13.29 5.48
CA VAL A 58 2.27 -13.65 5.45
C VAL A 58 1.90 -14.41 4.18
N LEU A 59 2.24 -13.89 3.00
CA LEU A 59 1.93 -14.52 1.71
C LEU A 59 2.56 -15.92 1.57
N THR A 60 3.74 -16.11 2.15
CA THR A 60 4.43 -17.42 2.15
C THR A 60 3.99 -18.35 3.28
N GLY A 61 3.12 -17.89 4.18
CA GLY A 61 2.60 -18.67 5.32
C GLY A 61 3.59 -18.84 6.49
N LYS A 62 4.67 -18.04 6.52
CA LYS A 62 5.60 -17.99 7.66
C LYS A 62 5.04 -17.19 8.83
N LEU A 63 4.17 -16.23 8.54
CA LEU A 63 3.44 -15.44 9.51
C LEU A 63 1.93 -15.65 9.29
N PRO A 64 1.11 -15.93 10.32
CA PRO A 64 -0.31 -16.19 10.13
C PRO A 64 -1.09 -14.94 9.74
N CYS A 65 -0.75 -13.80 10.35
CA CYS A 65 -1.34 -12.51 10.08
C CYS A 65 -0.32 -11.39 10.31
N TYR A 66 -0.52 -10.25 9.65
CA TYR A 66 0.23 -9.03 9.89
C TYR A 66 -0.73 -7.86 10.06
N GLU A 67 -0.48 -7.07 11.09
CA GLU A 67 -1.29 -5.91 11.45
C GLU A 67 -0.45 -4.64 11.35
N ARG A 68 -1.06 -3.59 10.81
CA ARG A 68 -0.47 -2.26 10.67
C ARG A 68 -1.56 -1.22 10.89
N GLY A 69 -1.27 -0.11 11.54
CA GLY A 69 -2.30 0.91 11.76
C GLY A 69 -2.09 1.72 13.03
N GLY A 70 -3.15 2.44 13.39
CA GLY A 70 -3.26 3.21 14.63
C GLY A 70 -3.18 4.73 14.46
N ASN A 71 -3.04 5.23 13.22
CA ASN A 71 -3.14 6.67 12.93
C ASN A 71 -4.46 7.04 12.24
N VAL A 72 -4.77 6.38 11.13
CA VAL A 72 -5.98 6.66 10.32
C VAL A 72 -6.76 5.39 10.06
N THR A 73 -6.06 4.27 9.88
CA THR A 73 -6.69 2.99 9.60
C THR A 73 -6.15 1.91 10.52
N PHE A 74 -6.91 0.81 10.63
CA PHE A 74 -6.41 -0.47 11.10
C PHE A 74 -6.40 -1.44 9.92
N VAL A 75 -5.21 -1.96 9.59
CA VAL A 75 -4.97 -2.85 8.46
C VAL A 75 -4.59 -4.22 9.00
N THR A 76 -5.40 -5.23 8.68
CA THR A 76 -5.12 -6.62 9.04
C THR A 76 -5.00 -7.44 7.78
N SER A 77 -3.94 -8.23 7.66
CA SER A 77 -3.68 -9.06 6.49
C SER A 77 -3.38 -10.50 6.88
N ASP A 78 -4.10 -11.43 6.28
CA ASP A 78 -3.75 -12.84 6.23
C ASP A 78 -3.19 -13.21 4.85
N ARG A 79 -2.99 -14.50 4.58
CA ARG A 79 -2.42 -14.96 3.31
C ARG A 79 -3.28 -14.57 2.10
N GLU A 80 -4.60 -14.57 2.25
CA GLU A 80 -5.55 -14.38 1.17
C GLU A 80 -5.98 -12.92 1.05
N TYR A 81 -6.34 -12.29 2.17
CA TYR A 81 -6.98 -10.98 2.19
C TYR A 81 -6.34 -9.99 3.17
N THR A 82 -6.32 -8.73 2.73
CA THR A 82 -6.15 -7.56 3.55
C THR A 82 -7.51 -6.91 3.79
N THR A 83 -7.78 -6.55 5.04
CA THR A 83 -8.91 -5.72 5.47
C THR A 83 -8.35 -4.38 5.95
N ILE A 84 -8.99 -3.28 5.53
CA ILE A 84 -8.69 -1.91 5.94
C ILE A 84 -9.95 -1.35 6.60
N GLU A 85 -9.82 -0.97 7.87
CA GLU A 85 -10.90 -0.47 8.72
C GLU A 85 -10.61 0.98 9.09
N ASP A 86 -11.63 1.83 9.11
CA ASP A 86 -11.52 3.21 9.62
C ASP A 86 -11.59 3.21 11.14
N ILE A 87 -10.59 3.77 11.81
CA ILE A 87 -10.54 3.83 13.28
C ILE A 87 -11.44 4.93 13.85
N PHE A 88 -11.99 5.81 13.01
CA PHE A 88 -12.86 6.91 13.41
C PHE A 88 -14.34 6.62 13.20
N TYR A 89 -14.69 5.42 12.71
CA TYR A 89 -16.08 5.00 12.61
C TYR A 89 -16.76 5.04 13.98
N ASP A 90 -17.93 5.66 14.02
CA ASP A 90 -18.77 5.74 15.22
C ASP A 90 -20.11 5.05 14.94
N GLU A 91 -20.34 3.91 15.58
CA GLU A 91 -21.57 3.13 15.40
C GLU A 91 -22.86 3.87 15.80
N ASP A 92 -22.75 4.93 16.62
CA ASP A 92 -23.88 5.76 17.02
C ASP A 92 -24.18 6.88 16.01
N GLU A 93 -23.18 7.30 15.21
CA GLU A 93 -23.31 8.42 14.25
C GLU A 93 -23.33 7.97 12.77
N ASP A 94 -22.69 6.85 12.45
CA ASP A 94 -22.49 6.37 11.08
C ASP A 94 -23.43 5.21 10.72
N GLU A 95 -24.01 5.26 9.51
CA GLU A 95 -24.97 4.23 9.06
C GLU A 95 -24.32 2.89 8.66
N VAL A 96 -23.05 2.92 8.23
CA VAL A 96 -22.30 1.76 7.72
C VAL A 96 -20.84 1.87 8.12
N GLU A 97 -20.30 0.80 8.70
CA GLU A 97 -18.88 0.66 8.98
C GLU A 97 -18.07 0.60 7.67
N PRO A 98 -17.18 1.57 7.41
CA PRO A 98 -16.40 1.59 6.18
C PRO A 98 -15.27 0.55 6.27
N ILE A 99 -15.44 -0.56 5.55
CA ILE A 99 -14.46 -1.65 5.48
C ILE A 99 -14.11 -1.93 4.03
N CYS A 100 -12.84 -1.79 3.68
CA CYS A 100 -12.32 -2.21 2.38
C CYS A 100 -11.58 -3.54 2.52
N LYS A 101 -11.95 -4.54 1.71
CA LYS A 101 -11.29 -5.85 1.67
C LYS A 101 -10.79 -6.18 0.26
N LEU A 102 -9.52 -6.57 0.14
CA LEU A 102 -8.87 -6.92 -1.13
C LEU A 102 -7.85 -8.05 -0.93
N GLU A 103 -7.36 -8.67 -2.01
CA GLU A 103 -6.35 -9.72 -1.87
C GLU A 103 -5.04 -9.15 -1.33
N THR A 104 -4.41 -9.84 -0.38
CA THR A 104 -3.15 -9.40 0.25
C THR A 104 -2.07 -9.17 -0.79
N VAL A 105 -1.99 -10.06 -1.79
CA VAL A 105 -1.01 -9.93 -2.87
C VAL A 105 -1.20 -8.66 -3.68
N GLU A 106 -2.45 -8.23 -3.93
CA GLU A 106 -2.73 -6.98 -4.61
C GLU A 106 -2.38 -5.78 -3.74
N PHE A 107 -2.71 -5.83 -2.44
CA PHE A 107 -2.36 -4.77 -1.51
C PHE A 107 -0.85 -4.53 -1.43
N VAL A 108 -0.05 -5.60 -1.38
CA VAL A 108 1.44 -5.48 -1.39
C VAL A 108 1.94 -4.82 -2.67
N LYS A 109 1.39 -5.19 -3.83
CA LYS A 109 1.77 -4.53 -5.09
C LYS A 109 1.39 -3.05 -5.09
N ILE A 110 0.24 -2.70 -4.50
CA ILE A 110 -0.21 -1.31 -4.38
C ILE A 110 0.77 -0.50 -3.53
N ILE A 111 1.21 -1.03 -2.38
CA ILE A 111 2.24 -0.39 -1.55
C ILE A 111 3.53 -0.16 -2.35
N LEU A 112 4.00 -1.19 -3.05
CA LEU A 112 5.23 -1.10 -3.86
C LEU A 112 5.10 -0.08 -5.00
N LEU A 113 3.97 -0.08 -5.72
CA LEU A 113 3.70 0.89 -6.77
C LEU A 113 3.66 2.32 -6.22
N TRP A 114 2.93 2.54 -5.12
CA TRP A 114 2.85 3.84 -4.46
C TRP A 114 4.23 4.35 -4.05
N ALA A 115 5.05 3.49 -3.44
CA ALA A 115 6.40 3.83 -3.05
C ALA A 115 7.25 4.19 -4.28
N TYR A 116 7.20 3.39 -5.35
CA TYR A 116 7.96 3.62 -6.58
C TYR A 116 7.63 4.99 -7.18
N GLU A 117 6.35 5.31 -7.35
CA GLU A 117 5.91 6.59 -7.92
C GLU A 117 6.32 7.77 -7.03
N ASN A 118 6.29 7.60 -5.71
CA ASN A 118 6.77 8.64 -4.79
C ASN A 118 8.29 8.87 -4.91
N TYR A 119 9.10 7.82 -4.93
CA TYR A 119 10.55 7.95 -5.08
C TYR A 119 10.93 8.54 -6.45
N LYS A 120 10.28 8.09 -7.52
CA LYS A 120 10.42 8.64 -8.86
C LYS A 120 10.09 10.13 -8.90
N TYR A 121 8.94 10.52 -8.35
CA TYR A 121 8.51 11.91 -8.33
C TYR A 121 9.44 12.79 -7.48
N LYS A 122 9.90 12.32 -6.31
CA LYS A 122 10.88 13.04 -5.48
C LYS A 122 12.22 13.24 -6.17
N LYS A 123 12.68 12.24 -6.94
CA LYS A 123 13.85 12.35 -7.83
C LYS A 123 13.63 13.41 -8.91
N GLU A 124 12.51 13.38 -9.62
CA GLU A 124 12.18 14.34 -10.68
C GLU A 124 12.09 15.78 -10.17
N LYS A 125 11.53 15.98 -8.98
CA LYS A 125 11.47 17.27 -8.29
C LYS A 125 12.78 17.69 -7.61
N LYS A 126 13.81 16.84 -7.65
CA LYS A 126 15.13 17.06 -7.00
C LYS A 126 15.04 17.35 -5.50
N VAL A 127 14.05 16.78 -4.83
CA VAL A 127 13.85 16.89 -3.37
C VAL A 127 14.43 15.70 -2.61
N MET A 128 15.14 14.82 -3.31
CA MET A 128 15.83 13.65 -2.79
C MET A 128 17.11 13.42 -3.59
N ASN A 129 18.10 12.79 -2.97
CA ASN A 129 19.32 12.35 -3.66
C ASN A 129 18.96 11.34 -4.78
N THR A 130 19.55 11.53 -5.96
CA THR A 130 19.24 10.70 -7.14
C THR A 130 19.70 9.26 -6.98
N GLU A 131 20.89 9.02 -6.43
CA GLU A 131 21.43 7.67 -6.20
C GLU A 131 20.59 6.92 -5.15
N GLU A 132 20.20 7.61 -4.09
CA GLU A 132 19.30 7.04 -3.07
C GLU A 132 17.94 6.67 -3.67
N ALA A 133 17.33 7.56 -4.45
CA ALA A 133 16.04 7.29 -5.08
C ALA A 133 16.13 6.11 -6.06
N GLU A 134 17.18 6.05 -6.88
CA GLU A 134 17.42 4.94 -7.82
C GLU A 134 17.66 3.62 -7.10
N MET A 135 18.43 3.63 -6.01
CA MET A 135 18.65 2.44 -5.18
C MET A 135 17.32 1.87 -4.66
N VAL A 136 16.46 2.72 -4.10
CA VAL A 136 15.17 2.28 -3.56
C VAL A 136 14.23 1.84 -4.68
N MET A 137 14.16 2.56 -5.79
CA MET A 137 13.35 2.18 -6.95
C MET A 137 13.75 0.80 -7.50
N ASN A 138 15.05 0.54 -7.64
CA ASN A 138 15.56 -0.77 -8.08
C ASN A 138 15.20 -1.89 -7.09
N TRP A 139 15.29 -1.63 -5.79
CA TRP A 139 14.84 -2.59 -4.77
C TRP A 139 13.34 -2.88 -4.89
N ILE A 140 12.51 -1.84 -5.07
CA ILE A 140 11.06 -1.99 -5.25
C ILE A 140 10.74 -2.86 -6.49
N GLU A 141 11.45 -2.65 -7.59
CA GLU A 141 11.29 -3.47 -8.80
C GLU A 141 11.61 -4.96 -8.54
N GLN A 142 12.67 -5.24 -7.77
CA GLN A 142 13.01 -6.61 -7.36
C GLN A 142 11.91 -7.23 -6.50
N GLN A 143 11.40 -6.48 -5.51
CA GLN A 143 10.29 -6.95 -4.66
C GLN A 143 9.01 -7.19 -5.48
N MET A 144 8.73 -6.34 -6.46
CA MET A 144 7.59 -6.51 -7.37
C MET A 144 7.70 -7.80 -8.19
N VAL A 145 8.91 -8.23 -8.57
CA VAL A 145 9.13 -9.53 -9.23
C VAL A 145 8.87 -10.68 -8.26
N GLU A 146 9.36 -10.59 -7.04
CA GLU A 146 9.15 -11.60 -6.00
C GLU A 146 7.66 -11.81 -5.71
N VAL A 147 6.91 -10.71 -5.47
CA VAL A 147 5.47 -10.77 -5.22
C VAL A 147 4.71 -11.41 -6.39
N LYS A 148 5.03 -11.06 -7.64
CA LYS A 148 4.41 -11.68 -8.84
C LYS A 148 4.69 -13.19 -8.94
N SER A 149 5.85 -13.64 -8.47
CA SER A 149 6.18 -15.07 -8.49
C SER A 149 5.31 -15.89 -7.54
N LEU A 150 4.79 -15.26 -6.46
CA LEU A 150 3.89 -15.89 -5.50
C LEU A 150 2.48 -16.09 -6.09
N GLU A 151 2.06 -15.24 -7.02
CA GLU A 151 0.77 -15.39 -7.71
C GLU A 151 0.71 -16.61 -8.62
N SER A 152 1.85 -17.01 -9.18
CA SER A 152 1.93 -18.13 -10.12
C SER A 152 1.93 -19.50 -9.43
N ASN A 153 2.02 -19.53 -8.10
CA ASN A 153 2.09 -20.74 -7.26
C ASN A 153 0.86 -20.91 -6.35
N GLY A 154 -0.19 -20.11 -6.55
CA GLY A 154 -1.47 -20.16 -5.83
C GLY A 154 -2.53 -20.96 -6.55
#